data_AF-A0A1H4NXW8-F1
#
_entry.id   AF-A0A1H4NXW8-F1
#
_cell.length_a   1.000
_cell.length_b   1.000
_cell.length_c   1.000
_cell.angle_alpha   90.00
_cell.angle_beta   90.00
_cell.angle_gamma   90.00
#
_symmetry.space_group_name_H-M   'P 1'
#
loop_
_entity.id
_entity.type
_entity.pdbx_description
1 polymer ?
#
loop_
_entity_poly.entity_id
_entity_poly.type
_entity_poly.pdbx_seq_one_letter_code
_entity_poly.pdbx_strand_id
1 'polypeptide(L)' 'MDLNRLINMLVNMFLRKAVNKGIRTATDYAARRGKTEVELTPEERENARRMRDLTDRAKKVARLGRRL' A
#
# COMPACT_ATOMS: atom_id res chain seq x y z
N MET A 1 -29.40 9.57 17.78
CA MET A 1 -28.37 9.12 16.81
C MET A 1 -28.58 9.92 15.55
N ASP A 2 -27.68 10.86 15.26
CA ASP A 2 -27.88 11.80 14.16
C ASP A 2 -27.61 11.14 12.82
N LEU A 3 -28.61 11.18 11.94
CA LEU A 3 -28.51 10.73 10.54
C LEU A 3 -27.32 11.38 9.83
N ASN A 4 -26.99 12.62 10.19
CA ASN A 4 -25.80 13.34 9.72
C ASN A 4 -24.49 12.61 10.08
N ARG A 5 -24.41 12.01 11.27
CA ARG A 5 -23.22 11.25 11.69
C ARG A 5 -23.10 9.94 10.92
N LEU A 6 -24.22 9.29 10.62
CA LEU A 6 -24.26 8.08 9.80
C LEU A 6 -23.79 8.38 8.35
N ILE A 7 -24.32 9.45 7.74
CA ILE A 7 -23.94 9.87 6.39
C ILE A 7 -22.46 10.26 6.35
N ASN A 8 -21.96 11.03 7.32
CA ASN A 8 -20.55 11.40 7.38
C ASN A 8 -19.63 10.19 7.54
N MET A 9 -20.01 9.17 8.31
CA MET A 9 -19.25 7.93 8.41
C MET A 9 -19.24 7.15 7.09
N LEU A 10 -20.38 7.04 6.42
CA LEU A 10 -20.49 6.35 5.14
C LEU A 10 -19.67 7.04 4.05
N VAL A 11 -19.79 8.37 3.92
CA VAL A 11 -19.01 9.15 2.95
C VAL A 11 -17.52 9.02 3.23
N ASN A 12 -17.09 9.16 4.49
CA ASN A 12 -15.67 8.99 4.84
C ASN A 12 -15.15 7.58 4.56
N MET A 13 -15.97 6.54 4.79
CA MET A 13 -15.59 5.16 4.51
C MET A 13 -15.47 4.90 3.01
N PHE A 14 -16.45 5.39 2.22
CA PHE A 14 -16.42 5.29 0.76
C PHE A 14 -15.26 6.07 0.17
N LEU A 15 -15.04 7.31 0.63
CA LEU A 15 -13.93 8.14 0.16
C LEU A 15 -12.59 7.50 0.50
N ARG A 16 -12.40 7.00 1.73
CA ARG A 16 -11.17 6.27 2.09
C ARG A 16 -10.97 5.01 1.25
N LYS A 17 -12.01 4.21 1.02
CA LYS A 17 -11.91 3.02 0.15
C LYS A 17 -11.65 3.40 -1.30
N ALA A 18 -12.29 4.44 -1.82
CA ALA A 18 -12.12 4.92 -3.18
C ALA A 18 -10.74 5.54 -3.41
N VAL A 19 -10.23 6.32 -2.46
CA VAL A 19 -8.88 6.89 -2.49
C VAL A 19 -7.84 5.77 -2.34
N ASN A 20 -7.98 4.86 -1.38
CA ASN A 20 -7.02 3.76 -1.21
C ASN A 20 -7.02 2.80 -2.40
N LYS A 21 -8.20 2.48 -2.95
CA LYS A 21 -8.32 1.63 -4.14
C LYS A 21 -7.92 2.40 -5.39
N GLY A 22 -8.21 3.69 -5.48
CA GLY A 22 -7.84 4.59 -6.57
C GLY A 22 -6.34 4.81 -6.63
N ILE A 23 -5.69 5.07 -5.49
CA ILE A 23 -4.23 5.13 -5.38
C ILE A 23 -3.62 3.77 -5.69
N ARG A 24 -4.06 2.67 -5.08
CA ARG A 24 -3.50 1.34 -5.41
C ARG A 24 -3.70 0.99 -6.88
N THR A 25 -4.86 1.27 -7.46
CA THR A 25 -5.13 0.96 -8.88
C THR A 25 -4.41 1.93 -9.80
N ALA A 26 -4.28 3.21 -9.45
CA ALA A 26 -3.52 4.19 -10.21
C ALA A 26 -2.02 3.92 -10.13
N THR A 27 -1.50 3.54 -8.97
CA THR A 27 -0.12 3.10 -8.78
C THR A 27 0.12 1.77 -9.47
N ASP A 28 -0.78 0.78 -9.38
CA ASP A 28 -0.65 -0.49 -10.11
C ASP A 28 -0.80 -0.28 -11.61
N TYR A 29 -1.66 0.63 -12.06
CA TYR A 29 -1.86 0.95 -13.48
C TYR A 29 -0.69 1.79 -14.03
N ALA A 30 -0.18 2.75 -13.27
CA ALA A 30 1.03 3.52 -13.60
C ALA A 30 2.28 2.65 -13.52
N ALA A 31 2.37 1.72 -12.58
CA ALA A 31 3.45 0.75 -12.49
C ALA A 31 3.36 -0.28 -13.63
N ARG A 32 2.17 -0.80 -13.94
CA ARG A 32 1.94 -1.74 -15.05
C ARG A 32 2.10 -1.10 -16.43
N ARG A 33 1.82 0.19 -16.58
CA ARG A 33 2.00 0.93 -17.84
C ARG A 33 3.38 1.60 -17.94
N GLY A 34 4.17 1.63 -16.86
CA GLY A 34 5.38 2.45 -16.79
C GLY A 34 6.69 1.74 -16.44
N LYS A 35 6.73 0.59 -15.75
CA LYS A 35 8.03 -0.03 -15.39
C LYS A 35 7.99 -1.56 -15.39
N THR A 36 8.11 -2.15 -16.58
CA THR A 36 8.80 -3.44 -16.74
C THR A 36 10.19 -3.32 -16.09
N GLU A 37 10.66 -4.36 -15.40
CA GLU A 37 11.89 -4.43 -14.57
C GLU A 37 13.21 -3.94 -15.23
N VAL A 38 13.15 -3.54 -16.49
CA VAL A 38 14.22 -3.05 -17.35
C VAL A 38 14.61 -1.59 -17.06
N GLU A 39 13.71 -0.75 -16.53
CA GLU A 39 13.94 0.70 -16.32
C GLU A 39 14.02 1.17 -14.86
N LEU A 40 14.37 0.29 -13.92
CA LEU A 40 14.73 0.77 -12.58
C LEU A 40 16.05 1.54 -12.69
N THR A 41 15.99 2.86 -12.48
CA THR A 41 17.19 3.67 -12.26
C THR A 41 17.96 3.08 -11.06
N PRO A 42 19.30 3.21 -11.01
CA PRO A 42 20.11 2.57 -9.96
C PRO A 42 19.64 2.93 -8.54
N GLU A 43 19.17 4.16 -8.34
CA GLU A 43 18.60 4.63 -7.06
C GLU A 43 17.29 3.92 -6.67
N GLU A 44 16.41 3.65 -7.63
CA GLU A 44 15.16 2.93 -7.37
C GLU A 44 15.41 1.45 -7.05
N ARG A 45 16.46 0.83 -7.61
CA ARG A 45 16.86 -0.53 -7.22
C ARG A 45 17.33 -0.60 -5.77
N GLU A 46 18.08 0.40 -5.30
CA GLU A 46 18.50 0.46 -3.89
C GLU A 46 17.33 0.67 -2.95
N ASN A 47 16.39 1.53 -3.31
CA ASN A 47 15.17 1.75 -2.54
C ASN A 47 14.33 0.47 -2.46
N ALA A 48 14.16 -0.25 -3.57
CA ALA A 48 13.47 -1.53 -3.58
C ALA A 48 14.17 -2.58 -2.70
N ARG A 49 15.51 -2.65 -2.73
CA ARG A 49 16.30 -3.55 -1.88
C ARG A 49 16.12 -3.23 -0.39
N ARG A 50 16.18 -1.95 -0.01
CA ARG A 50 15.96 -1.50 1.37
C ARG A 50 14.55 -1.84 1.86
N MET A 51 13.54 -1.62 1.01
CA MET A 51 12.14 -1.95 1.32
C MET A 51 11.93 -3.46 1.48
N ARG A 52 12.59 -4.29 0.66
CA ARG A 52 12.54 -5.76 0.78
C ARG A 52 13.14 -6.23 2.12
N ASP A 53 14.31 -5.74 2.51
CA ASP A 53 14.94 -6.12 3.79
C ASP A 53 14.09 -5.72 5.00
N LEU A 54 13.55 -4.50 5.01
CA LEU A 54 12.60 -4.05 6.03
C LEU A 54 11.36 -4.95 6.12
N THR A 55 10.79 -5.30 4.97
CA THR A 55 9.62 -6.16 4.89
C THR A 55 9.91 -7.57 5.40
N ASP A 56 11.09 -8.13 5.10
CA ASP A 56 11.46 -9.47 5.54
C ASP A 56 11.77 -9.53 7.04
N ARG A 57 12.39 -8.48 7.60
CA ARG A 57 12.51 -8.33 9.06
C ARG A 57 11.15 -8.25 9.74
N ALA A 58 10.24 -7.43 9.20
CA ALA A 58 8.88 -7.32 9.72
C ALA A 58 8.13 -8.66 9.67
N LYS A 59 8.26 -9.43 8.58
CA LYS A 59 7.69 -10.79 8.48
C LYS A 59 8.27 -11.74 9.50
N LYS A 60 9.57 -11.68 9.78
CA LYS A 60 10.22 -12.51 10.82
C LYS A 60 9.66 -12.20 12.21
N VAL A 61 9.56 -10.92 12.55
CA VAL A 61 8.96 -10.46 13.82
C VAL A 61 7.51 -10.91 13.93
N ALA A 62 6.72 -10.72 12.86
CA ALA A 62 5.32 -11.16 12.83
C ALA A 62 5.16 -12.68 12.97
N ARG A 63 6.06 -13.48 12.39
CA ARG A 63 6.05 -14.94 12.56
C ARG A 63 6.43 -15.37 13.97
N LEU A 64 7.40 -14.69 14.59
CA LEU A 64 7.77 -14.95 15.99
C LEU A 64 6.61 -14.59 16.91
N GLY A 65 5.99 -13.42 16.73
CA GLY A 65 4.80 -13.02 17.47
C GLY A 65 3.57 -13.89 17.24
N ARG A 66 3.52 -14.65 16.13
CA ARG A 66 2.46 -15.64 15.86
C ARG A 66 2.74 -17.03 16.47
N ARG A 67 3.98 -17.29 16.89
CA ARG A 67 4.40 -18.56 17.51
C ARG A 67 4.43 -18.50 19.04
N LEU A 68 4.40 -17.29 19.60
CA LEU A 68 4.05 -17.02 20.99
C LEU A 68 2.53 -17.05 21.15
#